data_AF-W5MPW9-F1
#
_entry.id   AF-W5MPW9-F1
#
_cell.length_a   1.000
_cell.length_b   1.000
_cell.length_c   1.000
_cell.angle_alpha   90.00
_cell.angle_beta   90.00
_cell.angle_gamma   90.00
#
_symmetry.space_group_name_H-M   'P 1'
#
loop_
_entity.id
_entity.type
_entity.pdbx_description
1 polymer ?
#
loop_
_entity_poly.entity_id
_entity_poly.type
_entity_poly.pdbx_seq_one_letter_code
_entity_poly.pdbx_strand_id
1 'polypeptide(L)'
;METYKETSPAAVEELVKDTDTTIESFGQSLLEHLKGETELHFRKLMTKKWLSSSDDFQKIVERIEDLSQHCRRMKKPYLQSFVNDVHYHMTKAYVAQVLKNEYSCKNRRHEKAAEKMRGEWEELQKEFDNLGTTCDWLRPLGQHLCDIIGMKNKSDIKDRLELLVTDYPDVSRKHVSAILFFRGLTGGQERQAILQRLEELKHTTGSRGTRNRQFFSQINVPSVKCWPPLYYTCLPVR
;
A
#
# COMPACT_ATOMS: atom_id res chain seq x y z
N MET A 1 -13.21 -29.34 30.70
CA MET A 1 -12.87 -29.58 29.27
C MET A 1 -11.85 -30.70 29.12
N GLU A 2 -10.87 -30.85 30.02
CA GLU A 2 -9.88 -31.95 29.98
C GLU A 2 -10.53 -33.34 30.04
N THR A 3 -11.53 -33.53 30.90
CA THR A 3 -12.27 -34.80 31.04
C THR A 3 -13.08 -35.23 29.81
N TYR A 4 -13.48 -34.31 28.92
CA TYR A 4 -14.23 -34.64 27.70
C TYR A 4 -13.30 -34.98 26.51
N LYS A 5 -12.09 -34.41 26.48
CA LYS A 5 -11.07 -34.75 25.47
C LYS A 5 -10.66 -36.22 25.56
N GLU A 6 -10.71 -36.80 26.74
CA GLU A 6 -10.38 -38.22 26.97
C GLU A 6 -11.49 -39.18 26.52
N THR A 7 -12.75 -38.73 26.47
CA THR A 7 -13.90 -39.60 26.15
C THR A 7 -14.27 -39.62 24.67
N SER A 8 -14.02 -38.53 23.93
CA SER A 8 -14.25 -38.49 22.46
C SER A 8 -13.34 -37.46 21.77
N PRO A 9 -12.05 -37.78 21.57
CA PRO A 9 -11.05 -36.86 21.02
C PRO A 9 -11.42 -36.30 19.64
N ALA A 10 -11.96 -37.15 18.76
CA ALA A 10 -12.30 -36.77 17.38
C ALA A 10 -13.40 -35.72 17.30
N ALA A 11 -14.46 -35.84 18.14
CA ALA A 11 -15.54 -34.86 18.16
C ALA A 11 -15.09 -33.49 18.71
N VAL A 12 -14.14 -33.48 19.65
CA VAL A 12 -13.55 -32.24 20.16
C VAL A 12 -12.67 -31.57 19.10
N GLU A 13 -11.90 -32.36 18.35
CA GLU A 13 -11.07 -31.85 17.25
C GLU A 13 -11.92 -31.24 16.12
N GLU A 14 -13.00 -31.91 15.74
CA GLU A 14 -13.96 -31.40 14.74
C GLU A 14 -14.59 -30.08 15.18
N LEU A 15 -15.07 -29.99 16.43
CA LEU A 15 -15.64 -28.75 16.96
C LEU A 15 -14.64 -27.59 16.99
N VAL A 16 -13.38 -27.87 17.33
CA VAL A 16 -12.32 -26.85 17.30
C VAL A 16 -12.12 -26.35 15.87
N LYS A 17 -12.03 -27.25 14.90
CA LYS A 17 -11.87 -26.90 13.48
C LYS A 17 -13.06 -26.08 12.94
N ASP A 18 -14.28 -26.44 13.30
CA ASP A 18 -15.48 -25.70 12.91
C ASP A 18 -15.51 -24.30 13.53
N THR A 19 -15.06 -24.19 14.77
CA THR A 19 -14.93 -22.91 15.48
C THR A 19 -13.88 -22.03 14.81
N ASP A 20 -12.70 -22.58 14.49
CA ASP A 20 -11.62 -21.88 13.79
C ASP A 20 -12.11 -21.34 12.44
N THR A 21 -12.73 -22.20 11.65
CA THR A 21 -13.28 -21.86 10.33
C THR A 21 -14.33 -20.74 10.42
N THR A 22 -15.18 -20.79 11.45
CA THR A 22 -16.22 -19.78 11.68
C THR A 22 -15.59 -18.43 12.05
N ILE A 23 -14.58 -18.42 12.92
CA ILE A 23 -13.89 -17.20 13.34
C ILE A 23 -13.15 -16.56 12.15
N GLU A 24 -12.45 -17.37 11.34
CA GLU A 24 -11.76 -16.90 10.14
C GLU A 24 -12.74 -16.30 9.12
N SER A 25 -13.87 -16.98 8.88
CA SER A 25 -14.92 -16.49 7.96
C SER A 25 -15.55 -15.18 8.43
N PHE A 26 -15.75 -15.03 9.73
CA PHE A 26 -16.22 -13.78 10.32
C PHE A 26 -15.18 -12.65 10.16
N GLY A 27 -13.91 -12.94 10.44
CA GLY A 27 -12.81 -12.01 10.21
C GLY A 27 -12.75 -11.54 8.75
N GLN A 28 -12.84 -12.46 7.79
CA GLN A 28 -12.86 -12.11 6.38
C GLN A 28 -14.05 -11.20 6.03
N SER A 29 -15.22 -11.47 6.59
CA SER A 29 -16.43 -10.66 6.36
C SER A 29 -16.27 -9.23 6.90
N LEU A 30 -15.67 -9.07 8.08
CA LEU A 30 -15.35 -7.75 8.63
C LEU A 30 -14.33 -7.00 7.76
N LEU A 31 -13.31 -7.69 7.26
CA LEU A 31 -12.34 -7.11 6.35
C LEU A 31 -13.03 -6.65 5.04
N GLU A 32 -13.87 -7.47 4.42
CA GLU A 32 -14.63 -7.07 3.22
C GLU A 32 -15.56 -5.88 3.47
N HIS A 33 -16.18 -5.81 4.65
CA HIS A 33 -16.98 -4.65 5.03
C HIS A 33 -16.14 -3.37 5.09
N LEU A 34 -15.02 -3.40 5.81
CA LEU A 34 -14.08 -2.27 5.91
C LEU A 34 -13.58 -1.83 4.52
N LYS A 35 -13.30 -2.79 3.62
CA LYS A 35 -12.91 -2.48 2.24
C LYS A 35 -13.96 -1.66 1.52
N GLY A 36 -15.22 -2.08 1.58
CA GLY A 36 -16.33 -1.36 0.96
C GLY A 36 -16.49 0.06 1.49
N GLU A 37 -16.38 0.27 2.80
CA GLU A 37 -16.53 1.58 3.43
C GLU A 37 -15.38 2.54 3.10
N THR A 38 -14.16 2.01 2.97
CA THR A 38 -12.96 2.81 2.75
C THR A 38 -12.63 3.03 1.27
N GLU A 39 -13.16 2.23 0.35
CA GLU A 39 -12.79 2.26 -1.08
C GLU A 39 -12.94 3.65 -1.72
N LEU A 40 -14.09 4.31 -1.52
CA LEU A 40 -14.34 5.64 -2.11
C LEU A 40 -13.42 6.71 -1.55
N HIS A 41 -13.00 6.56 -0.29
CA HIS A 41 -12.07 7.46 0.37
C HIS A 41 -10.65 7.26 -0.17
N PHE A 42 -10.21 6.01 -0.31
CA PHE A 42 -8.93 5.68 -0.95
C PHE A 42 -8.86 6.26 -2.37
N ARG A 43 -9.90 6.10 -3.20
CA ARG A 43 -9.92 6.59 -4.58
C ARG A 43 -9.71 8.11 -4.72
N LYS A 44 -9.89 8.88 -3.64
CA LYS A 44 -9.70 10.33 -3.62
C LYS A 44 -8.32 10.76 -3.11
N LEU A 45 -7.55 9.85 -2.51
CA LEU A 45 -6.16 10.11 -2.13
C LEU A 45 -5.29 10.27 -3.37
N MET A 46 -4.11 10.88 -3.20
CA MET A 46 -3.15 11.12 -4.28
C MET A 46 -3.71 11.95 -5.46
N THR A 47 -4.81 12.68 -5.24
CA THR A 47 -5.38 13.63 -6.20
C THR A 47 -4.93 15.06 -5.94
N LYS A 48 -5.23 15.99 -6.85
CA LYS A 48 -5.01 17.42 -6.64
C LYS A 48 -5.71 17.94 -5.37
N LYS A 49 -6.93 17.46 -5.08
CA LYS A 49 -7.72 17.88 -3.91
C LYS A 49 -7.11 17.35 -2.61
N TRP A 50 -6.68 16.09 -2.61
CA TRP A 50 -5.98 15.47 -1.47
C TRP A 50 -4.75 16.29 -1.06
N LEU A 51 -3.99 16.87 -1.98
CA LEU A 51 -2.83 17.70 -1.63
C LEU A 51 -3.18 18.96 -0.78
N SER A 52 -4.45 19.32 -0.67
CA SER A 52 -4.95 20.45 0.12
C SER A 52 -5.90 20.08 1.26
N SER A 53 -6.28 18.81 1.42
CA SER A 53 -7.27 18.37 2.41
C SER A 53 -6.92 16.97 2.92
N SER A 54 -7.24 16.70 4.19
CA SER A 54 -7.06 15.38 4.80
C SER A 54 -8.39 14.65 5.03
N ASP A 55 -9.52 15.24 4.63
CA ASP A 55 -10.86 14.75 4.99
C ASP A 55 -11.10 13.30 4.57
N ASP A 56 -10.72 12.95 3.33
CA ASP A 56 -10.90 11.57 2.84
C ASP A 56 -9.93 10.60 3.53
N PHE A 57 -8.73 11.03 3.93
CA PHE A 57 -7.82 10.20 4.71
C PHE A 57 -8.35 9.99 6.13
N GLN A 58 -8.85 11.05 6.78
CA GLN A 58 -9.42 10.97 8.11
C GLN A 58 -10.63 10.05 8.19
N LYS A 59 -11.48 10.03 7.16
CA LYS A 59 -12.56 9.03 7.05
C LYS A 59 -12.07 7.59 6.96
N ILE A 60 -10.86 7.33 6.47
CA ILE A 60 -10.27 5.98 6.49
C ILE A 60 -9.84 5.64 7.91
N VAL A 61 -9.15 6.57 8.59
CA VAL A 61 -8.73 6.42 9.99
C VAL A 61 -9.93 6.16 10.89
N GLU A 62 -11.01 6.94 10.78
CA GLU A 62 -12.27 6.72 11.51
C GLU A 62 -12.81 5.29 11.36
N ARG A 63 -12.79 4.71 10.14
CA ARG A 63 -13.26 3.33 9.93
C ARG A 63 -12.32 2.29 10.55
N ILE A 64 -11.01 2.55 10.57
CA ILE A 64 -10.03 1.70 11.26
C ILE A 64 -10.24 1.77 12.78
N GLU A 65 -10.49 2.96 13.32
CA GLU A 65 -10.82 3.18 14.73
C GLU A 65 -12.11 2.47 15.13
N ASP A 66 -13.17 2.57 14.32
CA ASP A 66 -14.43 1.84 14.55
C ASP A 66 -14.19 0.32 14.55
N LEU A 67 -13.41 -0.19 13.58
CA LEU A 67 -13.01 -1.61 13.57
C LEU A 67 -12.21 -2.00 14.82
N SER A 68 -11.37 -1.10 15.34
CA SER A 68 -10.59 -1.37 16.55
C SER A 68 -11.45 -1.67 17.77
N GLN A 69 -12.64 -1.06 17.88
CA GLN A 69 -13.57 -1.33 18.97
C GLN A 69 -14.11 -2.76 18.90
N HIS A 70 -14.33 -3.28 17.69
CA HIS A 70 -14.72 -4.67 17.49
C HIS A 70 -13.57 -5.65 17.79
N CYS A 71 -12.33 -5.28 17.44
CA CYS A 71 -11.14 -6.09 17.68
C CYS A 71 -10.88 -6.37 19.17
N ARG A 72 -11.29 -5.47 20.08
CA ARG A 72 -11.12 -5.64 21.54
C ARG A 72 -11.75 -6.92 22.10
N ARG A 73 -12.74 -7.49 21.40
CA ARG A 73 -13.44 -8.71 21.82
C ARG A 73 -12.82 -9.99 21.25
N MET A 74 -11.90 -9.86 20.29
CA MET A 74 -11.24 -11.00 19.65
C MET A 74 -10.08 -11.49 20.51
N LYS A 75 -9.92 -12.82 20.59
CA LYS A 75 -8.81 -13.45 21.31
C LYS A 75 -7.63 -13.73 20.35
N LYS A 76 -6.42 -13.76 20.90
CA LYS A 76 -5.26 -14.32 20.21
C LYS A 76 -5.49 -15.85 20.04
N PRO A 77 -5.04 -16.46 18.93
CA PRO A 77 -4.24 -15.89 17.84
C PRO A 77 -5.04 -15.17 16.74
N TYR A 78 -6.36 -15.37 16.64
CA TYR A 78 -7.18 -14.86 15.52
C TYR A 78 -7.12 -13.34 15.36
N LEU A 79 -7.10 -12.59 16.47
CA LEU A 79 -6.92 -11.14 16.45
C LEU A 79 -5.66 -10.73 15.67
N GLN A 80 -4.55 -11.44 15.88
CA GLN A 80 -3.28 -11.09 15.26
C GLN A 80 -3.27 -11.37 13.76
N SER A 81 -3.82 -12.51 13.34
CA SER A 81 -3.98 -12.81 11.91
C SER A 81 -4.86 -11.75 11.24
N PHE A 82 -6.02 -11.47 11.85
CA PHE A 82 -6.98 -10.49 11.32
C PHE A 82 -6.38 -9.08 11.21
N VAL A 83 -5.73 -8.58 12.27
CA VAL A 83 -5.09 -7.25 12.25
C VAL A 83 -3.97 -7.18 11.21
N ASN A 84 -3.20 -8.26 11.03
CA ASN A 84 -2.18 -8.31 10.00
C ASN A 84 -2.77 -8.23 8.58
N ASP A 85 -3.89 -8.90 8.33
CA ASP A 85 -4.60 -8.84 7.04
C ASP A 85 -5.19 -7.45 6.77
N VAL A 86 -5.75 -6.82 7.80
CA VAL A 86 -6.27 -5.44 7.72
C VAL A 86 -5.13 -4.45 7.45
N HIS A 87 -4.03 -4.52 8.21
CA HIS A 87 -2.86 -3.66 8.00
C HIS A 87 -2.34 -3.81 6.58
N TYR A 88 -2.09 -5.05 6.15
CA TYR A 88 -1.65 -5.34 4.79
C TYR A 88 -2.59 -4.75 3.74
N HIS A 89 -3.90 -4.90 3.92
CA HIS A 89 -4.87 -4.39 2.97
C HIS A 89 -4.91 -2.86 2.92
N MET A 90 -4.95 -2.17 4.06
CA MET A 90 -4.98 -0.69 4.11
C MET A 90 -3.69 -0.10 3.52
N THR A 91 -2.53 -0.68 3.84
CA THR A 91 -1.24 -0.29 3.24
C THR A 91 -1.27 -0.48 1.74
N LYS A 92 -1.77 -1.63 1.25
CA LYS A 92 -1.89 -1.92 -0.17
C LYS A 92 -2.81 -0.93 -0.88
N ALA A 93 -3.97 -0.62 -0.29
CA ALA A 93 -4.95 0.31 -0.84
C ALA A 93 -4.39 1.74 -0.93
N TYR A 94 -3.63 2.18 0.07
CA TYR A 94 -2.94 3.47 0.07
C TYR A 94 -1.87 3.55 -1.04
N VAL A 95 -0.98 2.56 -1.12
CA VAL A 95 0.09 2.53 -2.13
C VAL A 95 -0.47 2.37 -3.55
N ALA A 96 -1.57 1.64 -3.72
CA ALA A 96 -2.25 1.56 -5.02
C ALA A 96 -2.67 2.93 -5.57
N GLN A 97 -3.00 3.91 -4.72
CA GLN A 97 -3.32 5.27 -5.17
C GLN A 97 -2.09 6.00 -5.70
N VAL A 98 -0.92 5.80 -5.08
CA VAL A 98 0.35 6.34 -5.58
C VAL A 98 0.66 5.79 -6.98
N LEU A 99 0.34 4.51 -7.20
CA LEU A 99 0.64 3.78 -8.44
C LEU A 99 -0.40 3.95 -9.55
N LYS A 100 -1.51 4.66 -9.30
CA LYS A 100 -2.68 4.75 -10.20
C LYS A 100 -2.45 5.61 -11.45
N ASN A 101 -1.40 6.44 -11.47
CA ASN A 101 -1.04 7.35 -12.57
C ASN A 101 -2.11 8.41 -12.94
N GLU A 102 -2.92 8.87 -11.98
CA GLU A 102 -3.96 9.88 -12.25
C GLU A 102 -3.50 11.32 -12.02
N TYR A 103 -2.54 11.53 -11.13
CA TYR A 103 -2.03 12.84 -10.77
C TYR A 103 -0.51 12.84 -10.69
N SER A 104 0.09 13.99 -10.99
CA SER A 104 1.52 14.18 -11.02
C SER A 104 1.91 15.46 -10.30
N CYS A 105 2.69 15.31 -9.24
CA CYS A 105 3.14 16.35 -8.31
C CYS A 105 4.31 17.18 -8.88
N LYS A 106 4.16 17.68 -10.12
CA LYS A 106 5.19 18.48 -10.80
C LYS A 106 5.62 19.70 -9.97
N ASN A 107 6.88 20.11 -10.16
CA ASN A 107 7.52 21.23 -9.44
C ASN A 107 7.51 20.99 -7.93
N ARG A 108 7.49 22.04 -7.10
CA ARG A 108 7.54 21.96 -5.62
C ARG A 108 6.39 21.16 -4.96
N ARG A 109 5.40 20.68 -5.73
CA ARG A 109 4.32 19.85 -5.21
C ARG A 109 4.79 18.49 -4.73
N HIS A 110 5.90 17.96 -5.26
CA HIS A 110 6.42 16.66 -4.81
C HIS A 110 6.91 16.69 -3.36
N GLU A 111 7.54 17.79 -2.93
CA GLU A 111 7.94 17.99 -1.52
C GLU A 111 6.71 18.02 -0.62
N LYS A 112 5.70 18.80 -0.99
CA LYS A 112 4.44 18.88 -0.24
C LYS A 112 3.71 17.53 -0.17
N ALA A 113 3.71 16.78 -1.27
CA ALA A 113 3.08 15.46 -1.32
C ALA A 113 3.81 14.46 -0.42
N ALA A 114 5.16 14.44 -0.48
CA ALA A 114 5.96 13.58 0.39
C ALA A 114 5.76 13.89 1.87
N GLU A 115 5.71 15.17 2.25
CA GLU A 115 5.48 15.57 3.64
C GLU A 115 4.09 15.16 4.13
N LYS A 116 3.06 15.41 3.32
CA LYS A 116 1.70 14.98 3.64
C LYS A 116 1.60 13.45 3.75
N MET A 117 2.22 12.71 2.82
CA MET A 117 2.26 11.24 2.88
C MET A 117 2.97 10.75 4.13
N ARG A 118 4.03 11.41 4.58
CA ARG A 118 4.77 11.04 5.79
C ARG A 118 3.86 11.11 7.01
N GLY A 119 3.14 12.23 7.19
CA GLY A 119 2.19 12.39 8.28
C GLY A 119 1.03 11.37 8.23
N GLU A 120 0.43 11.17 7.06
CA GLU A 120 -0.63 10.15 6.88
C GLU A 120 -0.11 8.73 7.14
N TRP A 121 1.12 8.43 6.74
CA TRP A 121 1.72 7.13 6.99
C TRP A 121 2.00 6.89 8.47
N GLU A 122 2.55 7.88 9.18
CA GLU A 122 2.79 7.81 10.63
C GLU A 122 1.49 7.60 11.41
N GLU A 123 0.43 8.31 11.04
CA GLU A 123 -0.91 8.15 11.62
C GLU A 123 -1.46 6.74 11.37
N LEU A 124 -1.38 6.24 10.14
CA LEU A 124 -1.82 4.87 9.81
C LEU A 124 -1.03 3.81 10.58
N GLN A 125 0.29 3.97 10.71
CA GLN A 125 1.13 3.05 11.48
C GLN A 125 0.76 3.06 12.96
N LYS A 126 0.51 4.23 13.53
CA LYS A 126 0.07 4.36 14.94
C LYS A 126 -1.23 3.59 15.20
N GLU A 127 -2.21 3.67 14.29
CA GLU A 127 -3.46 2.91 14.45
C GLU A 127 -3.23 1.39 14.44
N PHE A 128 -2.37 0.89 13.56
CA PHE A 128 -2.04 -0.54 13.54
C PHE A 128 -1.16 -1.00 14.69
N ASP A 129 -0.35 -0.11 15.26
CA ASP A 129 0.42 -0.37 16.47
C ASP A 129 -0.49 -0.56 17.68
N ASN A 130 -1.50 0.31 17.80
CA ASN A 130 -2.53 0.20 18.85
C ASN A 130 -3.32 -1.10 18.75
N LEU A 131 -3.50 -1.63 17.53
CA LEU A 131 -4.14 -2.92 17.26
C LEU A 131 -3.22 -4.13 17.48
N GLY A 132 -1.92 -3.93 17.68
CA GLY A 132 -0.95 -5.00 17.90
C GLY A 132 -0.58 -5.77 16.63
N THR A 133 -0.51 -5.09 15.48
CA THR A 133 0.04 -5.67 14.25
C THR A 133 1.46 -6.20 14.46
N THR A 134 1.83 -7.23 13.70
CA THR A 134 3.21 -7.74 13.62
C THR A 134 3.82 -7.57 12.23
N CYS A 135 3.13 -6.83 11.36
CA CYS A 135 3.60 -6.52 10.01
C CYS A 135 4.64 -5.38 10.00
N ASP A 136 5.66 -5.43 10.86
CA ASP A 136 6.69 -4.38 10.96
C ASP A 136 7.45 -4.14 9.66
N TRP A 137 7.48 -5.16 8.80
CA TRP A 137 8.07 -5.10 7.47
C TRP A 137 7.33 -4.18 6.51
N LEU A 138 6.10 -3.73 6.82
CA LEU A 138 5.39 -2.72 6.05
C LEU A 138 5.82 -1.29 6.40
N ARG A 139 6.42 -1.07 7.57
CA ARG A 139 6.80 0.29 8.03
C ARG A 139 7.76 1.00 7.09
N PRO A 140 8.88 0.37 6.64
CA PRO A 140 9.85 1.06 5.79
C PRO A 140 9.25 1.51 4.46
N LEU A 141 8.23 0.82 3.94
CA LEU A 141 7.62 1.09 2.64
C LEU A 141 7.22 2.55 2.46
N GLY A 142 6.48 3.11 3.43
CA GLY A 142 6.05 4.50 3.38
C GLY A 142 7.23 5.46 3.36
N GLN A 143 8.26 5.19 4.16
CA GLN A 143 9.49 5.96 4.16
C GLN A 143 10.17 5.93 2.79
N HIS A 144 10.27 4.75 2.14
CA HIS A 144 10.85 4.68 0.79
C HIS A 144 10.07 5.48 -0.23
N LEU A 145 8.74 5.39 -0.20
CA LEU A 145 7.89 6.15 -1.11
C LEU A 145 8.02 7.66 -0.86
N CYS A 146 7.95 8.11 0.39
CA CYS A 146 8.07 9.53 0.74
C CYS A 146 9.44 10.08 0.33
N ASP A 147 10.51 9.35 0.55
CA ASP A 147 11.86 9.80 0.19
C ASP A 147 12.03 9.84 -1.34
N ILE A 148 11.61 8.78 -2.04
CA ILE A 148 11.62 8.74 -3.52
C ILE A 148 10.69 9.81 -4.10
N ILE A 149 9.66 10.29 -3.43
CA ILE A 149 8.80 11.36 -3.95
C ILE A 149 9.37 12.74 -3.60
N GLY A 150 9.89 12.90 -2.38
CA GLY A 150 10.24 14.18 -1.78
C GLY A 150 11.65 14.69 -2.08
N MET A 151 12.60 13.82 -2.44
CA MET A 151 14.00 14.21 -2.69
C MET A 151 14.08 15.41 -3.67
N LYS A 152 14.98 16.36 -3.41
CA LYS A 152 15.21 17.50 -4.32
C LYS A 152 16.17 17.12 -5.43
N ASN A 153 17.26 16.48 -5.05
CA ASN A 153 18.23 15.96 -5.99
C ASN A 153 17.72 14.64 -6.58
N LYS A 154 17.82 14.51 -7.90
CA LYS A 154 17.33 13.33 -8.62
C LYS A 154 18.34 12.19 -8.62
N SER A 155 19.64 12.49 -8.49
CA SER A 155 20.68 11.46 -8.38
C SER A 155 20.48 10.59 -7.14
N ASP A 156 20.10 11.19 -6.01
CA ASP A 156 19.93 10.52 -4.71
C ASP A 156 18.78 9.50 -4.71
N ILE A 157 17.88 9.59 -5.71
CA ILE A 157 16.80 8.61 -5.92
C ILE A 157 17.39 7.22 -6.16
N LYS A 158 18.55 7.13 -6.83
CA LYS A 158 19.19 5.86 -7.16
C LYS A 158 19.64 5.11 -5.92
N ASP A 159 20.17 5.82 -4.93
CA ASP A 159 20.60 5.25 -3.65
C ASP A 159 19.37 4.79 -2.84
N ARG A 160 18.30 5.61 -2.82
CA ARG A 160 17.06 5.20 -2.15
C ARG A 160 16.36 4.03 -2.83
N LEU A 161 16.50 3.92 -4.15
CA LEU A 161 15.96 2.83 -4.94
C LEU A 161 16.63 1.50 -4.61
N GLU A 162 17.93 1.50 -4.32
CA GLU A 162 18.67 0.33 -3.87
C GLU A 162 18.12 -0.21 -2.54
N LEU A 163 17.82 0.66 -1.58
CA LEU A 163 17.18 0.28 -0.33
C LEU A 163 15.76 -0.28 -0.57
N LEU A 164 14.97 0.36 -1.45
CA LEU A 164 13.63 -0.13 -1.79
C LEU A 164 13.67 -1.54 -2.41
N VAL A 165 14.60 -1.79 -3.34
CA VAL A 165 14.75 -3.10 -4.01
C VAL A 165 15.22 -4.18 -3.04
N THR A 166 16.05 -3.80 -2.07
CA THR A 166 16.52 -4.71 -1.02
C THR A 166 15.37 -5.16 -0.13
N ASP A 167 14.55 -4.21 0.34
CA ASP A 167 13.44 -4.49 1.26
C ASP A 167 12.21 -5.08 0.53
N TYR A 168 11.99 -4.71 -0.73
CA TYR A 168 10.84 -5.12 -1.55
C TYR A 168 11.28 -5.57 -2.97
N PRO A 169 11.87 -6.76 -3.10
CA PRO A 169 12.48 -7.24 -4.35
C PRO A 169 11.47 -7.53 -5.47
N ASP A 170 10.19 -7.63 -5.15
CA ASP A 170 9.09 -7.81 -6.11
C ASP A 170 8.66 -6.49 -6.78
N VAL A 171 9.26 -5.36 -6.40
CA VAL A 171 9.09 -4.08 -7.10
C VAL A 171 9.51 -4.23 -8.58
N SER A 172 8.68 -3.66 -9.46
CA SER A 172 8.83 -3.80 -10.91
C SER A 172 9.12 -2.46 -11.54
N ARG A 173 9.63 -2.48 -12.78
CA ARG A 173 9.79 -1.26 -13.58
C ARG A 173 8.50 -0.46 -13.72
N LYS A 174 7.34 -1.14 -13.78
CA LYS A 174 6.02 -0.49 -13.83
C LYS A 174 5.72 0.24 -12.51
N HIS A 175 6.03 -0.38 -11.37
CA HIS A 175 5.86 0.24 -10.04
C HIS A 175 6.70 1.50 -9.91
N VAL A 176 8.01 1.41 -10.15
CA VAL A 176 8.92 2.57 -10.06
C VAL A 176 8.56 3.65 -11.07
N SER A 177 8.19 3.27 -12.30
CA SER A 177 7.68 4.20 -13.31
C SER A 177 6.46 5.00 -12.82
N ALA A 178 5.53 4.37 -12.11
CA ALA A 178 4.34 5.02 -11.59
C ALA A 178 4.66 5.95 -10.39
N ILE A 179 5.56 5.53 -9.50
CA ILE A 179 6.06 6.38 -8.40
C ILE A 179 6.73 7.65 -8.97
N LEU A 180 7.59 7.49 -9.99
CA LEU A 180 8.25 8.62 -10.67
C LEU A 180 7.23 9.53 -11.38
N PHE A 181 6.19 8.95 -11.99
CA PHE A 181 5.10 9.73 -12.58
C PHE A 181 4.37 10.56 -11.52
N PHE A 182 3.98 9.94 -10.40
CA PHE A 182 3.33 10.64 -9.28
C PHE A 182 4.21 11.75 -8.73
N ARG A 183 5.52 11.51 -8.59
CA ARG A 183 6.50 12.56 -8.21
C ARG A 183 6.52 13.76 -9.16
N GLY A 184 6.21 13.60 -10.44
CA GLY A 184 6.42 14.67 -11.44
C GLY A 184 7.50 14.38 -12.48
N LEU A 185 8.20 13.25 -12.38
CA LEU A 185 9.19 12.79 -13.36
C LEU A 185 8.51 11.95 -14.44
N THR A 186 7.81 12.63 -15.36
CA THR A 186 7.00 11.98 -16.41
C THR A 186 7.82 11.54 -17.64
N GLY A 187 9.03 12.07 -17.83
CA GLY A 187 9.90 11.76 -18.98
C GLY A 187 11.34 12.24 -18.79
N GLY A 188 12.15 12.14 -19.86
CA GLY A 188 13.52 12.67 -19.92
C GLY A 188 14.62 11.68 -19.50
N GLN A 189 15.87 12.11 -19.70
CA GLN A 189 17.08 11.30 -19.47
C GLN A 189 17.18 10.81 -18.02
N GLU A 190 16.93 11.69 -17.05
CA GLU A 190 17.03 11.32 -15.63
C GLU A 190 16.05 10.21 -15.24
N ARG A 191 14.82 10.27 -15.74
CA ARG A 191 13.84 9.21 -15.52
C ARG A 191 14.33 7.88 -16.09
N GLN A 192 14.91 7.89 -17.29
CA GLN A 192 15.45 6.66 -17.88
C GLN A 192 16.67 6.15 -17.10
N ALA A 193 17.54 7.04 -16.62
CA ALA A 193 18.69 6.66 -15.81
C ALA A 193 18.27 5.99 -14.48
N ILE A 194 17.22 6.47 -13.82
CA ILE A 194 16.67 5.85 -12.60
C ILE A 194 16.08 4.47 -12.94
N LEU A 195 15.33 4.36 -14.03
CA LEU A 195 14.75 3.07 -14.45
C LEU A 195 15.81 2.08 -14.92
N GLN A 196 16.92 2.54 -15.50
CA GLN A 196 18.05 1.69 -15.86
C GLN A 196 18.77 1.18 -14.60
N ARG A 197 18.99 2.07 -13.62
CA ARG A 197 19.54 1.66 -12.31
C ARG A 197 18.69 0.59 -11.63
N LEU A 198 17.36 0.66 -11.75
CA LEU A 198 16.47 -0.41 -11.27
C LEU A 198 16.83 -1.77 -11.90
N GLU A 199 16.95 -1.83 -13.23
CA GLU A 199 17.24 -3.08 -13.92
C GLU A 199 18.61 -3.63 -13.52
N GLU A 200 19.63 -2.78 -13.42
CA GLU A 200 20.96 -3.14 -12.91
C GLU A 200 20.88 -3.75 -11.51
N LEU A 201 20.15 -3.10 -10.59
CA LEU A 201 19.94 -3.61 -9.23
C LEU A 201 19.23 -4.97 -9.25
N LYS A 202 18.23 -5.15 -10.11
CA LYS A 202 17.51 -6.44 -10.21
C LYS A 202 18.41 -7.57 -10.73
N HIS A 203 19.39 -7.25 -11.58
CA HIS A 203 20.39 -8.22 -12.03
C HIS A 203 21.41 -8.59 -10.94
N THR A 204 21.85 -7.63 -10.11
CA THR A 204 22.85 -7.87 -9.06
C THR A 204 22.27 -8.51 -7.80
N THR A 205 21.01 -8.22 -7.47
CA THR A 205 20.36 -8.68 -6.22
C THR A 205 19.79 -10.11 -6.34
N GLY A 206 20.06 -10.83 -7.43
CA GLY A 206 19.45 -12.10 -7.82
C GLY A 206 18.95 -12.97 -6.66
N SER A 207 17.62 -13.19 -6.58
CA SER A 207 16.88 -14.02 -5.61
C SER A 207 17.41 -14.08 -4.16
N ARG A 208 18.10 -13.05 -3.65
CA ARG A 208 18.60 -12.99 -2.26
C ARG A 208 17.63 -12.34 -1.28
N GLY A 209 16.55 -11.74 -1.77
CA GLY A 209 15.47 -11.23 -0.92
C GLY A 209 14.67 -12.37 -0.29
N THR A 210 14.19 -12.17 0.93
CA THR A 210 13.28 -13.09 1.62
C THR A 210 12.07 -13.37 0.72
N ARG A 211 12.05 -14.54 0.07
CA ARG A 211 11.03 -14.95 -0.92
C ARG A 211 9.58 -14.92 -0.41
N ASN A 212 9.38 -14.75 0.89
CA ASN A 212 8.07 -14.88 1.54
C ASN A 212 7.27 -13.58 1.65
N ARG A 213 7.79 -12.42 1.21
CA ARG A 213 7.06 -11.14 1.35
C ARG A 213 6.88 -10.47 -0.01
N GLN A 214 5.70 -10.66 -0.57
CA GLN A 214 5.27 -10.09 -1.85
C GLN A 214 4.28 -8.96 -1.58
N PHE A 215 4.68 -7.71 -1.82
CA PHE A 215 3.82 -6.55 -1.65
C PHE A 215 3.44 -5.93 -3.00
N PHE A 216 4.43 -5.55 -3.80
CA PHE A 216 4.22 -4.90 -5.08
C PHE A 216 3.57 -5.84 -6.12
N SER A 217 3.85 -7.14 -6.09
CA SER A 217 3.20 -8.10 -6.99
C SER A 217 1.68 -8.18 -6.78
N GLN A 218 1.19 -7.76 -5.62
CA GLN A 218 -0.23 -7.75 -5.25
C GLN A 218 -0.95 -6.45 -5.67
N ILE A 219 -0.24 -5.50 -6.30
CA ILE A 219 -0.80 -4.23 -6.79
C ILE A 219 -0.69 -4.17 -8.31
N ASN A 220 -1.85 -4.04 -8.97
CA ASN A 220 -1.88 -3.82 -10.41
C ASN A 220 -1.60 -2.35 -10.73
N VAL A 221 -0.56 -2.10 -11.53
CA VAL A 221 -0.31 -0.77 -12.11
C VAL A 221 -1.08 -0.65 -13.41
N PRO A 222 -1.98 0.34 -13.55
CA PRO A 222 -2.65 0.61 -14.82
C PRO A 222 -1.62 0.85 -15.93
N SER A 223 -1.79 0.19 -17.07
CA SER A 223 -1.01 0.54 -18.25
C SER A 223 -1.33 1.99 -18.63
N VAL A 224 -0.30 2.81 -18.83
CA VAL A 224 -0.46 4.15 -19.39
C VAL A 224 -1.07 3.95 -20.76
N LYS A 225 -2.39 4.14 -20.89
CA LYS A 225 -2.99 4.37 -22.20
C LYS A 225 -2.31 5.63 -22.71
N CYS A 226 -1.54 5.51 -23.78
CA CYS A 226 -1.17 6.67 -24.58
C CYS A 226 -2.49 7.37 -24.92
N TRP A 227 -2.84 8.43 -24.19
CA TRP A 227 -3.83 9.36 -24.68
C TRP A 227 -3.24 9.92 -25.98
N PRO A 228 -3.91 9.73 -27.12
CA PRO A 228 -3.50 10.42 -28.34
C PRO A 228 -3.38 11.91 -27.99
N PRO A 229 -2.37 12.63 -28.50
CA PRO A 229 -2.41 14.08 -28.42
C PRO A 229 -3.75 14.52 -29.00
N LEU A 230 -4.55 15.25 -28.22
CA LEU A 230 -5.75 15.90 -28.74
C LEU A 230 -5.26 16.94 -29.74
N TYR A 231 -5.07 16.52 -30.99
CA TYR A 231 -5.04 17.41 -32.13
C TYR A 231 -6.45 17.98 -32.24
N TYR A 232 -6.66 19.12 -31.57
CA TYR A 232 -7.68 20.07 -31.97
C TYR A 232 -7.29 20.57 -33.36
N THR A 233 -7.79 19.93 -34.40
CA THR A 233 -7.83 20.53 -35.73
C THR A 233 -8.85 21.67 -35.67
N CYS A 234 -8.36 22.89 -35.69
CA CYS A 234 -9.15 24.06 -36.07
C CYS A 234 -9.80 23.78 -37.42
N LEU A 235 -11.12 23.65 -37.46
CA LEU A 235 -11.88 23.70 -38.70
C LEU A 235 -12.07 25.17 -39.09
N PRO A 236 -11.77 25.57 -40.34
CA PRO A 236 -12.07 26.90 -40.81
C PRO A 236 -13.59 27.05 -40.98
N VAL A 237 -14.12 28.14 -40.43
CA VAL A 237 -15.48 28.61 -40.68
C VAL A 237 -15.60 28.93 -42.18
N ARG A 238 -16.62 28.36 -42.84
CA ARG A 238 -17.18 28.89 -44.08
C ARG A 238 -18.57 29.39 -43.79
#